data_AF-A0A7C7IZX0-F1
#
_entry.id   AF-A0A7C7IZX0-F1
#
_cell.length_a   1.000
_cell.length_b   1.000
_cell.length_c   1.000
_cell.angle_alpha   90.00
_cell.angle_beta   90.00
_cell.angle_gamma   90.00
#
_symmetry.space_group_name_H-M   'P 1'
#
loop_
_entity.id
_entity.type
_entity.pdbx_description
1 polymer ?
#
loop_
_entity_poly.entity_id
_entity_poly.type
_entity_poly.pdbx_seq_one_letter_code
_entity_poly.pdbx_strand_id
1 'polypeptide(L)' 'MKEACGFRNTYFEFEKQGIIVFGISYDSQKTLKKFKANYNIPFLFLSDRKKVVSKQYGTKGFLFPS' A
#
# COMPACT_ATOMS: atom_id res chain seq x y z
N MET A 1 6.76 5.31 -6.10
CA MET A 1 7.85 5.07 -5.10
C MET A 1 7.92 6.14 -4.00
N LYS A 2 7.74 7.43 -4.32
CA LYS A 2 7.88 8.52 -3.33
C LYS A 2 6.91 8.40 -2.14
N GLU A 3 5.66 8.02 -2.39
CA GLU A 3 4.61 7.95 -1.36
C GLU A 3 4.91 6.87 -0.31
N ALA A 4 5.19 5.63 -0.73
CA ALA A 4 5.48 4.53 0.19
C ALA A 4 6.73 4.80 1.06
N CYS A 5 7.76 5.45 0.51
CA CYS A 5 8.92 5.89 1.26
C CYS A 5 8.59 7.03 2.24
N GLY A 6 7.66 7.93 1.89
CA GLY A 6 7.14 8.95 2.80
C GLY A 6 6.47 8.33 4.01
N PHE A 7 5.52 7.40 3.79
CA PHE A 7 4.87 6.65 4.87
C PHE A 7 5.86 5.85 5.71
N ARG A 8 6.91 5.28 5.10
CA ARG A 8 7.96 4.59 5.84
C ARG A 8 8.65 5.52 6.85
N ASN A 9 8.98 6.73 6.42
CA ASN A 9 9.70 7.68 7.26
C ASN A 9 8.85 8.18 8.44
N THR A 10 7.52 8.27 8.27
CA THR A 10 6.58 8.67 9.33
C THR A 10 5.91 7.51 10.06
N TYR A 11 6.24 6.26 9.70
CA TYR A 11 5.57 5.05 10.19
C TYR A 11 5.53 4.97 11.72
N PHE A 12 6.63 5.32 12.38
CA PHE A 12 6.74 5.26 13.84
C PHE A 12 5.75 6.20 14.53
N GLU A 13 5.42 7.35 13.95
CA GLU A 13 4.43 8.26 14.51
C GLU A 13 3.00 7.72 14.37
N PHE A 14 2.70 7.01 13.28
CA PHE A 14 1.44 6.28 13.15
C PHE A 14 1.34 5.16 14.20
N GLU A 15 2.43 4.40 14.39
CA GLU A 15 2.48 3.31 15.36
C GLU A 15 2.27 3.81 16.80
N LYS A 16 2.89 4.92 17.20
CA LYS A 16 2.67 5.57 18.50
C LYS A 16 1.21 5.96 18.75
N GLN A 17 0.49 6.33 17.70
CA GLN A 17 -0.92 6.71 17.77
C GLN A 17 -1.85 5.49 17.68
N GLY A 18 -1.32 4.26 17.62
CA GLY A 18 -2.10 3.05 17.45
C GLY A 18 -2.70 2.89 16.05
N ILE A 19 -2.17 3.62 15.06
CA ILE A 19 -2.65 3.60 13.67
C ILE A 19 -1.90 2.52 12.89
N ILE A 20 -2.66 1.61 12.29
CA ILE A 20 -2.13 0.54 11.44
C ILE A 20 -2.13 1.00 9.99
N VAL A 21 -0.95 1.00 9.36
CA VAL A 21 -0.78 1.37 7.95
C VAL A 21 -0.77 0.13 7.07
N PHE A 22 -1.53 0.17 5.97
CA PHE A 22 -1.50 -0.84 4.91
C PHE A 22 -1.28 -0.17 3.56
N GLY A 23 -0.32 -0.68 2.78
CA GLY A 23 -0.22 -0.36 1.35
C GLY A 23 -1.07 -1.32 0.53
N ILE A 24 -1.79 -0.85 -0.48
CA ILE A 24 -2.57 -1.71 -1.39
C ILE A 24 -2.20 -1.42 -2.83
N SER A 25 -2.07 -2.47 -3.66
CA SER A 25 -1.77 -2.38 -5.09
C SER A 25 -2.38 -3.55 -5.85
N TYR A 26 -2.57 -3.38 -7.15
CA TYR A 26 -2.97 -4.46 -8.08
C TYR A 26 -1.86 -5.49 -8.33
N ASP A 27 -0.64 -5.23 -7.85
CA ASP A 27 0.50 -6.12 -8.00
C ASP A 27 0.34 -7.47 -7.30
N SER A 28 1.12 -8.45 -7.74
CA SER A 28 1.16 -9.77 -7.10
C SER A 28 1.76 -9.72 -5.69
N GLN A 29 1.36 -10.66 -4.84
CA GLN A 29 2.00 -10.84 -3.53
C GLN A 29 3.54 -10.99 -3.64
N LYS A 30 4.04 -11.70 -4.66
CA LYS A 30 5.48 -11.86 -4.90
C LYS A 30 6.16 -10.53 -5.22
N THR A 31 5.54 -9.72 -6.07
CA THR A 31 6.02 -8.38 -6.43
C THR A 31 6.03 -7.48 -5.20
N LEU A 32 4.96 -7.48 -4.41
CA LEU A 32 4.83 -6.66 -3.20
C LEU A 32 5.80 -7.08 -2.09
N LYS A 33 6.05 -8.38 -1.92
CA LYS A 33 7.09 -8.88 -0.99
C LYS A 33 8.48 -8.38 -1.38
N LYS A 34 8.83 -8.45 -2.66
CA LYS A 34 10.09 -7.89 -3.18
C LYS A 34 10.17 -6.39 -2.99
N PHE A 35 9.10 -5.66 -3.27
CA PHE A 35 9.03 -4.21 -3.07
C PHE A 35 9.25 -3.83 -1.60
N LYS A 36 8.53 -4.48 -0.68
CA LYS A 36 8.69 -4.27 0.77
C LYS A 36 10.15 -4.46 1.20
N ALA A 37 10.78 -5.54 0.74
CA ALA A 37 12.17 -5.86 1.06
C ALA A 37 13.16 -4.83 0.46
N ASN A 38 13.01 -4.48 -0.82
CA ASN A 38 13.93 -3.58 -1.52
C ASN A 38 13.93 -2.15 -0.95
N TYR A 39 12.82 -1.71 -0.35
CA TYR A 39 12.65 -0.36 0.18
C TYR A 39 12.60 -0.31 1.72
N ASN A 40 12.87 -1.42 2.41
CA ASN A 40 12.82 -1.54 3.87
C ASN A 40 11.52 -0.97 4.46
N ILE A 41 10.38 -1.35 3.91
CA ILE A 41 9.08 -0.80 4.33
C ILE A 41 8.54 -1.59 5.53
N PRO A 42 8.26 -0.95 6.69
CA PRO A 42 7.88 -1.65 7.91
C PRO A 42 6.45 -2.19 7.87
N PHE A 43 5.54 -1.54 7.13
CA PHE A 43 4.12 -1.90 7.08
C PHE A 43 3.77 -2.98 6.06
N LEU A 44 2.55 -3.52 6.17
CA LEU A 44 2.05 -4.62 5.34
C LEU A 44 1.53 -4.13 3.98
N PHE A 45 1.64 -5.00 2.98
CA PHE A 45 1.08 -4.76 1.64
C PHE A 45 -0.02 -5.77 1.31
N LEU A 46 -1.13 -5.27 0.79
CA LEU A 46 -2.28 -6.03 0.31
C LEU A 46 -2.26 -6.10 -1.22
N SER A 47 -2.47 -7.30 -1.76
CA SER A 47 -2.55 -7.56 -3.20
C SER A 47 -4.01 -7.57 -3.64
N ASP A 48 -4.42 -6.55 -4.38
CA ASP A 48 -5.77 -6.44 -4.96
C ASP A 48 -5.77 -6.80 -6.45
N ARG A 49 -5.20 -7.96 -6.80
CA ARG A 49 -5.08 -8.40 -8.21
C ARG A 49 -6.41 -8.44 -8.97
N LYS A 50 -7.51 -8.71 -8.26
CA LYS A 50 -8.85 -8.79 -8.82
C LYS A 50 -9.61 -7.46 -8.78
N LYS A 51 -8.97 -6.38 -8.30
CA LYS A 51 -9.56 -5.04 -8.14
C LYS A 51 -10.86 -5.05 -7.33
N VAL A 52 -10.97 -5.98 -6.37
CA VAL A 52 -12.18 -6.17 -5.55
C VAL A 52 -12.28 -5.03 -4.56
N VAL A 53 -11.19 -4.75 -3.84
CA VAL A 53 -11.14 -3.68 -2.83
C VAL A 53 -11.26 -2.33 -3.53
N SER A 54 -10.49 -2.09 -4.59
CA SER A 54 -10.60 -0.83 -5.33
C SER A 54 -11.97 -0.59 -5.95
N LYS A 55 -12.70 -1.65 -6.34
CA LYS A 55 -14.11 -1.50 -6.77
C LYS A 55 -15.00 -1.07 -5.60
N GLN A 56 -14.84 -1.69 -4.43
CA GLN A 56 -15.65 -1.38 -3.24
C GLN A 56 -15.44 0.05 -2.75
N TYR A 57 -14.21 0.56 -2.84
CA TYR A 57 -13.86 1.91 -2.42
C TYR A 57 -14.00 2.96 -3.54
N GLY A 58 -14.58 2.61 -4.70
CA GLY A 58 -14.77 3.55 -5.80
C GLY A 58 -13.49 3.99 -6.54
N THR A 59 -12.31 3.51 -6.14
CA THR A 59 -11.00 3.88 -6.70
C THR A 59 -10.63 3.09 -7.97
N LYS A 60 -11.56 2.32 -8.52
CA LYS A 60 -11.35 1.50 -9.73
C LYS A 60 -11.31 2.39 -10.98
N GLY A 61 -10.13 2.93 -11.30
CA GLY A 61 -9.96 3.84 -12.44
C GLY A 61 -9.11 3.27 -13.54
N PHE A 62 -9.43 3.63 -14.78
CA PHE A 62 -8.57 3.40 -15.93
C PHE A 62 -7.47 4.47 -16.05
N LEU A 63 -7.72 5.69 -15.55
CA LEU A 63 -6.75 6.78 -15.52
C LEU A 63 -7.23 7.91 -14.57
N PHE A 64 -7.35 7.64 -13.27
CA PHE A 64 -8.09 8.46 -12.27
C PHE A 64 -9.62 8.29 -12.35
N PRO A 65 -10.31 7.88 -11.27
CA PRO A 65 -11.74 8.09 -11.13
C PRO A 65 -12.05 8.80 -9.80
N SER A 66 -12.76 9.91 -9.93
CA SER A 66 -13.55 10.61 -8.89
C SER A 66 -12.83 10.94 -7.58
#